data_AF-A0A7Y7A9B1-F1
#
_entry.id   AF-A0A7Y7A9B1-F1
#
_cell.length_a   1.000
_cell.length_b   1.000
_cell.length_c   1.000
_cell.angle_alpha   90.00
_cell.angle_beta   90.00
_cell.angle_gamma   90.00
#
_symmetry.space_group_name_H-M   'P 1'
#
loop_
_entity.id
_entity.type
_entity.pdbx_description
1 polymer ?
#
loop_
_entity_poly.entity_id
_entity_poly.type
_entity_poly.pdbx_seq_one_letter_code
_entity_poly.pdbx_strand_id
1 'polypeptide(L)'
;MKTLLITLFSALCFYSSSQTITDQMGGVDCNFTFTSNSYNLDVIKQTLLERPKAVSKSSALENESYGYAYAYTEWHLEFVSNTSIKSRERNMEEGRNRRQKYHLEFYNKTGDLLMETYISKDKLKLWQGKTGNGIIYTYSLDLINVPLILLDNVTNINIEYIK
;
A
#
# COMPACT_ATOMS: atom_id res chain seq x y z
N MET A 1 4.69 -48.04 -22.02
CA MET A 1 3.96 -46.82 -22.45
C MET A 1 2.90 -46.34 -21.45
N LYS A 2 2.07 -47.22 -20.83
CA LYS A 2 1.05 -46.77 -19.84
C LYS A 2 1.62 -46.09 -18.58
N THR A 3 2.80 -46.51 -18.11
CA THR A 3 3.47 -45.92 -16.92
C THR A 3 4.11 -44.55 -17.15
N LEU A 4 4.50 -44.24 -18.40
CA LEU A 4 5.09 -42.94 -18.78
C LEU A 4 4.02 -41.84 -18.83
N LEU A 5 2.79 -42.20 -19.21
CA LEU A 5 1.67 -41.25 -19.29
C LEU A 5 1.19 -40.82 -17.89
N ILE A 6 1.22 -41.74 -16.91
CA ILE A 6 0.77 -41.49 -15.54
C ILE A 6 1.74 -40.56 -14.81
N THR A 7 3.06 -40.72 -15.03
CA THR A 7 4.09 -39.85 -14.43
C THR A 7 4.06 -38.43 -15.00
N LEU A 8 3.79 -38.27 -16.30
CA LEU A 8 3.62 -36.96 -16.93
C LEU A 8 2.37 -36.22 -16.44
N PHE A 9 1.27 -36.94 -16.20
CA PHE A 9 0.01 -36.35 -15.70
C PHE A 9 0.11 -35.91 -14.23
N SER A 10 0.84 -36.65 -13.39
CA SER A 10 1.07 -36.26 -11.99
C SER A 10 1.96 -35.02 -11.83
N ALA A 11 2.88 -34.75 -12.78
CA ALA A 11 3.74 -33.57 -12.74
C ALA A 11 2.99 -32.26 -13.09
N LEU A 12 1.96 -32.35 -13.94
CA LEU A 12 1.13 -31.19 -14.33
C LEU A 12 0.20 -30.70 -13.22
N CYS A 13 -0.20 -31.57 -12.28
CA CYS A 13 -1.07 -31.19 -11.16
C CYS A 13 -0.37 -30.32 -10.11
N PHE A 14 0.97 -30.32 -10.02
CA PHE A 14 1.71 -29.49 -9.05
C PHE A 14 1.83 -28.02 -9.45
N TYR A 15 1.53 -27.66 -10.70
CA TYR A 15 1.59 -26.27 -11.18
C TYR A 15 0.25 -25.52 -11.07
N SER A 16 -0.78 -26.16 -10.52
CA SER A 16 -2.06 -25.50 -10.23
C SER A 16 -1.97 -24.71 -8.92
N SER A 17 -0.98 -23.84 -8.76
CA SER A 17 -1.05 -22.79 -7.76
C SER A 17 -2.20 -21.87 -8.15
N SER A 18 -3.26 -21.85 -7.32
CA SER A 18 -4.38 -20.92 -7.46
C SER A 18 -3.82 -19.50 -7.51
N GLN A 19 -3.75 -18.91 -8.71
CA GLN A 19 -3.34 -17.51 -8.86
C GLN A 19 -4.28 -16.64 -8.04
N THR A 20 -3.72 -15.75 -7.25
CA THR A 20 -4.53 -14.82 -6.48
C THR A 20 -5.11 -13.76 -7.42
N ILE A 21 -6.23 -13.13 -7.04
CA ILE A 21 -6.80 -12.02 -7.81
C ILE A 21 -5.76 -10.91 -7.99
N THR A 22 -4.93 -10.67 -6.96
CA THR A 22 -3.83 -9.72 -7.01
C THR A 22 -2.82 -10.05 -8.11
N ASP A 23 -2.45 -11.33 -8.28
CA ASP A 23 -1.50 -11.75 -9.34
C ASP A 23 -2.10 -11.55 -10.73
N GLN A 24 -3.39 -11.89 -10.89
CA GLN A 24 -4.11 -11.69 -12.15
C GLN A 24 -4.23 -10.23 -12.55
N MET A 25 -4.19 -9.32 -11.58
CA MET A 25 -4.19 -7.87 -11.79
C MET A 25 -2.78 -7.29 -11.98
N GLY A 26 -1.73 -8.11 -12.06
CA GLY A 26 -0.35 -7.65 -12.19
C GLY A 26 0.25 -7.13 -10.89
N GLY A 27 -0.30 -7.55 -9.75
CA GLY A 27 0.27 -7.26 -8.44
C GLY A 27 1.66 -7.87 -8.27
N VAL A 28 2.54 -7.14 -7.60
CA VAL A 28 3.89 -7.55 -7.26
C VAL A 28 3.98 -7.73 -5.75
N ASP A 29 4.19 -8.96 -5.30
CA ASP A 29 4.40 -9.25 -3.89
C ASP A 29 5.66 -8.53 -3.37
N CYS A 30 5.52 -7.92 -2.20
CA CYS A 30 6.59 -7.17 -1.55
C CYS A 30 6.98 -7.85 -0.23
N ASN A 31 8.13 -7.48 0.32
CA ASN A 31 8.61 -7.99 1.61
C ASN A 31 9.21 -6.89 2.49
N PHE A 32 8.60 -5.70 2.48
CA PHE A 32 8.98 -4.64 3.40
C PHE A 32 8.63 -5.02 4.84
N THR A 33 9.48 -4.61 5.77
CA THR A 33 9.11 -4.52 7.17
C THR A 33 8.39 -3.20 7.41
N PHE A 34 7.43 -3.18 8.33
CA PHE A 34 6.68 -1.96 8.63
C PHE A 34 6.75 -1.64 10.11
N THR A 35 7.02 -0.38 10.41
CA THR A 35 7.03 0.13 11.77
C THR A 35 6.10 1.31 11.94
N SER A 36 5.69 1.57 13.18
CA SER A 36 4.90 2.74 13.54
C SER A 36 5.18 3.12 14.99
N ASN A 37 5.72 4.33 15.21
CA ASN A 37 6.11 4.81 16.54
C ASN A 37 7.01 3.79 17.29
N SER A 38 8.01 3.24 16.60
CA SER A 38 8.93 2.17 17.08
C SER A 38 8.32 0.77 17.29
N TYR A 39 7.06 0.54 16.95
CA TYR A 39 6.44 -0.80 17.01
C TYR A 39 6.39 -1.46 15.63
N ASN A 40 6.62 -2.77 15.55
CA ASN A 40 6.36 -3.55 14.34
C ASN A 40 4.84 -3.61 14.09
N LEU A 41 4.43 -3.48 12.82
CA LEU A 41 3.03 -3.63 12.44
C LEU A 41 2.61 -5.08 12.21
N ASP A 42 3.50 -6.07 12.25
CA ASP A 42 3.19 -7.48 12.02
C ASP A 42 2.40 -7.69 10.72
N VAL A 43 2.97 -7.20 9.62
CA VAL A 43 2.38 -7.31 8.27
C VAL A 43 2.43 -8.76 7.80
N ILE A 44 1.27 -9.29 7.43
CA ILE A 44 1.08 -10.70 7.03
C ILE A 44 0.88 -10.88 5.53
N LYS A 45 0.50 -9.82 4.81
CA LYS A 45 0.44 -9.80 3.34
C LYS A 45 0.70 -8.39 2.87
N GLN A 46 1.41 -8.26 1.76
CA GLN A 46 1.65 -6.97 1.12
C GLN A 46 1.83 -7.16 -0.38
N THR A 47 1.25 -6.26 -1.16
CA THR A 47 1.31 -6.31 -2.61
C THR A 47 1.35 -4.88 -3.14
N LEU A 48 2.21 -4.64 -4.11
CA LEU A 48 2.23 -3.42 -4.90
C LEU A 48 1.35 -3.64 -6.14
N LEU A 49 0.42 -2.74 -6.42
CA LEU A 49 -0.49 -2.86 -7.57
C LEU A 49 -0.69 -1.51 -8.25
N GLU A 50 -0.80 -1.54 -9.58
CA GLU A 50 -1.19 -0.39 -10.38
C GLU A 50 -2.72 -0.36 -10.52
N ARG A 51 -3.34 0.79 -10.28
CA ARG A 51 -4.78 0.98 -10.46
C ARG A 51 -5.10 2.23 -11.27
N PRO A 52 -6.11 2.18 -12.16
CA PRO A 52 -6.60 3.38 -12.81
C PRO A 52 -7.32 4.27 -11.79
N LYS A 53 -7.08 5.57 -11.90
CA LYS A 53 -7.76 6.60 -11.13
C LYS A 53 -8.40 7.61 -12.05
N ALA A 54 -9.72 7.70 -11.95
CA ALA A 54 -10.49 8.75 -12.59
C ALA A 54 -10.59 9.94 -11.65
N VAL A 55 -10.22 11.12 -12.15
CA VAL A 55 -10.46 12.40 -11.48
C VAL A 55 -11.47 13.17 -12.30
N SER A 56 -12.59 13.52 -11.69
CA SER A 56 -13.56 14.46 -12.23
C SER A 56 -13.71 15.65 -11.28
N LYS A 57 -13.75 16.85 -11.84
CA LYS A 57 -14.20 18.03 -11.12
C LYS A 57 -15.20 18.78 -11.97
N SER A 58 -16.30 19.16 -11.34
CA SER A 58 -17.31 20.05 -11.89
C SER A 58 -17.45 21.25 -10.97
N SER A 59 -17.51 22.45 -11.55
CA SER A 59 -17.92 23.66 -10.84
C SER A 59 -19.15 24.24 -11.52
N ALA A 60 -20.18 24.53 -10.73
CA ALA A 60 -21.34 25.28 -11.18
C ALA A 60 -21.17 26.72 -10.71
N LEU A 61 -21.10 27.66 -11.66
CA LEU A 61 -21.39 29.08 -11.41
C LEU A 61 -22.81 29.35 -11.90
N GLU A 62 -23.47 30.38 -11.36
CA GLU A 62 -24.93 30.60 -11.43
C GLU A 62 -25.58 30.47 -12.82
N ASN A 63 -24.82 30.56 -13.93
CA ASN A 63 -25.32 30.35 -15.29
C ASN A 63 -24.41 29.48 -16.21
N GLU A 64 -23.31 28.91 -15.72
CA GLU A 64 -22.40 28.09 -16.56
C GLU A 64 -21.85 26.88 -15.79
N SER A 65 -21.85 25.71 -16.44
CA SER A 65 -21.25 24.48 -15.93
C SER A 65 -20.01 24.15 -16.74
N TYR A 66 -18.85 24.12 -16.08
CA TYR A 66 -17.61 23.59 -16.66
C TYR A 66 -17.13 22.43 -15.82
N GLY A 67 -16.67 21.39 -16.52
CA GLY A 67 -16.07 20.22 -15.89
C GLY A 67 -14.89 19.72 -16.70
N TYR A 68 -13.93 19.12 -16.00
CA TYR A 68 -12.87 18.35 -16.62
C TYR A 68 -12.81 16.96 -15.99
N ALA A 69 -12.46 15.99 -16.81
CA ALA A 69 -12.20 14.62 -16.39
C ALA A 69 -10.90 14.15 -17.05
N TYR A 70 -10.07 13.48 -16.27
CA TYR A 70 -8.90 12.77 -16.77
C TYR A 70 -8.69 11.50 -15.97
N ALA A 71 -8.03 10.53 -16.60
CA ALA A 71 -7.64 9.28 -15.97
C ALA A 71 -6.13 9.11 -16.07
N TYR A 72 -5.55 8.53 -15.03
CA TYR A 72 -4.14 8.15 -14.98
C TYR A 72 -4.01 6.92 -14.07
N THR A 73 -2.86 6.27 -14.11
CA THR A 73 -2.59 5.14 -13.22
C THR A 73 -1.80 5.59 -12.00
N GLU A 74 -2.10 4.98 -10.86
CA GLU A 74 -1.36 5.16 -9.62
C GLU A 74 -0.92 3.81 -9.07
N TRP A 75 0.28 3.80 -8.51
CA TRP A 75 0.78 2.67 -7.76
C TRP A 75 0.28 2.74 -6.32
N HIS A 76 -0.21 1.61 -5.83
CA HIS A 76 -0.68 1.47 -4.47
C HIS A 76 0.03 0.33 -3.79
N LEU A 77 0.48 0.58 -2.56
CA LEU A 77 0.94 -0.45 -1.65
C LEU A 77 -0.24 -0.87 -0.78
N GLU A 78 -0.73 -2.09 -1.00
CA GLU A 78 -1.72 -2.72 -0.14
C GLU A 78 -1.04 -3.65 0.84
N PHE A 79 -1.41 -3.55 2.12
CA PHE A 79 -0.88 -4.44 3.13
C PHE A 79 -1.88 -4.73 4.22
N VAL A 80 -1.74 -5.92 4.80
CA VAL A 80 -2.61 -6.46 5.84
C VAL A 80 -1.78 -6.72 7.08
N SER A 81 -2.29 -6.31 8.23
CA SER A 81 -1.55 -6.27 9.49
C SER A 81 -2.46 -6.65 10.67
N ASN A 82 -1.86 -7.28 11.68
CA ASN A 82 -2.54 -7.57 12.95
C ASN A 82 -2.50 -6.39 13.94
N THR A 83 -1.70 -5.35 13.66
CA THR A 83 -1.46 -4.21 14.55
C THR A 83 -1.82 -2.89 13.86
N SER A 84 -2.55 -2.01 14.55
CA SER A 84 -2.89 -0.71 14.00
C SER A 84 -1.67 0.22 13.90
N ILE A 85 -1.62 1.04 12.83
CA ILE A 85 -0.74 2.21 12.77
C ILE A 85 -0.98 3.08 14.01
N LYS A 86 0.10 3.42 14.70
CA LYS A 86 0.08 4.22 15.93
C LYS A 86 0.09 5.70 15.61
N SER A 87 -0.53 6.45 16.49
CA SER A 87 -0.50 7.90 16.44
C SER A 87 0.71 8.45 17.20
N ARG A 88 1.32 9.51 16.67
CA ARG A 88 2.19 10.40 17.44
C ARG A 88 1.56 11.77 17.61
N GLU A 89 1.97 12.46 18.68
CA GLU A 89 1.63 13.88 18.85
C GLU A 89 2.42 14.73 17.86
N ARG A 90 1.81 15.83 17.42
CA ARG A 90 2.40 16.75 16.45
C ARG A 90 3.41 17.66 17.12
N ASN A 91 4.63 17.70 16.60
CA ASN A 91 5.60 18.72 16.99
C ASN A 91 5.28 20.06 16.30
N MET A 92 5.47 21.19 16.99
CA MET A 92 5.15 22.52 16.45
C MET A 92 5.94 22.89 15.18
N GLU A 93 7.09 22.24 14.96
CA GLU A 93 8.00 22.48 13.84
C GLU A 93 7.59 21.77 12.53
N GLU A 94 6.73 20.74 12.58
CA GLU A 94 6.32 19.91 11.41
C GLU A 94 5.32 20.60 10.46
N GLY A 95 5.18 21.93 10.55
CA GLY A 95 4.49 22.72 9.54
C GLY A 95 2.97 22.81 9.69
N ARG A 96 2.44 23.91 9.15
CA ARG A 96 1.06 24.40 9.34
C ARG A 96 -0.02 23.58 8.61
N ASN A 97 0.33 22.53 7.85
CA ASN A 97 -0.62 21.84 6.98
C ASN A 97 -1.40 20.74 7.71
N ARG A 98 -2.52 21.13 8.33
CA ARG A 98 -3.45 20.21 9.02
C ARG A 98 -3.98 19.05 8.17
N ARG A 99 -3.85 19.11 6.84
CA ARG A 99 -4.33 18.06 5.92
C ARG A 99 -3.40 16.86 5.86
N GLN A 100 -2.09 17.06 6.10
CA GLN A 100 -1.11 15.99 6.21
C GLN A 100 -1.28 15.30 7.55
N LYS A 101 -1.64 14.02 7.49
CA LYS A 101 -2.01 13.21 8.67
C LYS A 101 -1.17 11.96 8.81
N TYR A 102 -0.35 11.63 7.82
CA TYR A 102 0.62 10.55 7.94
C TYR A 102 2.01 11.05 7.57
N HIS A 103 2.98 10.67 8.40
CA HIS A 103 4.40 10.75 8.11
C HIS A 103 4.88 9.38 7.62
N LEU A 104 5.59 9.35 6.49
CA LEU A 104 6.16 8.15 5.91
C LEU A 104 7.66 8.33 5.80
N GLU A 105 8.42 7.33 6.24
CA GLU A 105 9.86 7.28 6.10
C GLU A 105 10.25 5.93 5.50
N PHE A 106 11.18 5.94 4.56
CA PHE A 106 11.62 4.78 3.80
C PHE A 106 13.10 4.54 4.09
N TYR A 107 13.43 3.37 4.63
CA TYR A 107 14.78 3.02 5.05
C TYR A 107 15.33 1.84 4.25
N ASN A 108 16.62 1.88 3.99
CA ASN A 108 17.36 0.76 3.40
C ASN A 108 17.75 -0.28 4.45
N LYS A 109 18.42 -1.35 4.00
CA LYS A 109 18.87 -2.46 4.86
C LYS A 109 19.89 -2.07 5.93
N THR A 110 20.64 -0.98 5.73
CA THR A 110 21.64 -0.47 6.67
C THR A 110 21.02 0.48 7.70
N GLY A 111 19.74 0.82 7.55
CA GLY A 111 19.01 1.75 8.41
C GLY A 111 19.12 3.22 7.97
N ASP A 112 19.68 3.49 6.78
CA ASP A 112 19.74 4.86 6.27
C ASP A 112 18.38 5.28 5.71
N LEU A 113 17.98 6.52 6.01
CA LEU A 113 16.78 7.14 5.46
C LEU A 113 17.01 7.44 3.96
N LEU A 114 16.21 6.80 3.10
CA LEU A 114 16.20 7.03 1.66
C LEU A 114 15.27 8.18 1.26
N MET A 115 14.12 8.29 1.92
CA MET A 115 13.10 9.29 1.64
C MET A 115 12.18 9.46 2.84
N GLU A 116 11.72 10.69 3.05
CA GLU A 116 10.59 11.01 3.93
C GLU A 116 9.52 11.79 3.16
N THR A 117 8.26 11.64 3.55
CA THR A 117 7.16 12.42 2.98
C THR A 117 5.96 12.49 3.92
N TYR A 118 5.11 13.48 3.68
CA TYR A 118 3.87 13.70 4.41
C TYR A 118 2.67 13.61 3.48
N ILE A 119 1.78 12.66 3.76
CA ILE A 119 0.57 12.45 2.96
C ILE A 119 -0.69 12.82 3.74
N SER A 120 -1.72 13.19 2.99
CA SER A 120 -3.02 13.49 3.56
C SER A 120 -3.78 12.22 3.93
N LYS A 121 -4.75 12.35 4.85
CA LYS A 121 -5.53 11.20 5.36
C LYS A 121 -6.22 10.41 4.24
N ASP A 122 -6.60 11.07 3.15
CA ASP A 122 -7.26 10.42 2.03
C ASP A 122 -6.33 9.51 1.20
N LYS A 123 -5.01 9.63 1.34
CA LYS A 123 -3.99 8.84 0.62
C LYS A 123 -3.63 7.52 1.29
N LEU A 124 -4.06 7.30 2.53
CA LEU A 124 -3.94 6.02 3.21
C LEU A 124 -5.33 5.60 3.68
N LYS A 125 -5.92 4.63 2.98
CA LYS A 125 -7.21 4.04 3.35
C LYS A 125 -6.98 2.94 4.37
N LEU A 126 -7.92 2.81 5.29
CA LEU A 126 -7.94 1.77 6.32
C LEU A 126 -9.31 1.10 6.33
N TRP A 127 -9.30 -0.23 6.30
CA TRP A 127 -10.44 -1.08 6.60
C TRP A 127 -10.10 -1.99 7.77
N GLN A 128 -11.10 -2.28 8.60
CA GLN A 128 -10.96 -3.16 9.75
C GLN A 128 -11.88 -4.36 9.58
N GLY A 129 -11.31 -5.56 9.76
CA GLY A 129 -12.04 -6.81 9.83
C GLY A 129 -11.91 -7.45 11.21
N LYS A 130 -12.78 -8.41 11.50
CA LYS A 130 -12.60 -9.34 12.62
C LYS A 130 -12.22 -10.71 12.06
N THR A 131 -11.23 -11.32 12.67
CA THR A 131 -10.83 -12.71 12.45
C THR A 131 -10.87 -13.44 13.79
N GLY A 132 -10.85 -14.78 13.79
CA GLY A 132 -10.79 -15.57 15.03
C GLY A 132 -9.64 -15.18 15.96
N ASN A 133 -8.59 -14.57 15.41
CA ASN A 133 -7.39 -14.15 16.12
C ASN A 133 -7.37 -12.65 16.48
N GLY A 134 -8.48 -11.92 16.34
CA GLY A 134 -8.58 -10.50 16.71
C GLY A 134 -9.00 -9.57 15.58
N ILE A 135 -8.50 -8.32 15.61
CA ILE A 135 -8.77 -7.31 14.58
C ILE A 135 -7.68 -7.40 13.52
N ILE A 136 -8.09 -7.41 12.26
CA ILE A 136 -7.18 -7.33 11.11
C ILE A 136 -7.36 -5.96 10.45
N TYR A 137 -6.23 -5.33 10.12
CA TYR A 137 -6.19 -4.02 9.50
C TYR A 137 -5.72 -4.17 8.06
N THR A 138 -6.52 -3.71 7.11
CA THR A 138 -6.14 -3.67 5.69
C THR A 138 -5.93 -2.22 5.30
N TYR A 139 -4.77 -1.94 4.72
CA TYR A 139 -4.36 -0.61 4.30
C TYR A 139 -4.16 -0.56 2.80
N SER A 140 -4.48 0.59 2.22
CA SER A 140 -4.12 0.94 0.85
C SER A 140 -3.45 2.31 0.87
N LEU A 141 -2.15 2.34 0.60
CA LEU A 141 -1.34 3.54 0.52
C LEU A 141 -1.15 3.94 -0.94
N ASP A 142 -1.58 5.15 -1.30
CA ASP A 142 -1.29 5.79 -2.58
C ASP A 142 0.19 6.21 -2.59
N LEU A 143 0.99 5.67 -3.51
CA LEU A 143 2.42 5.99 -3.66
C LEU A 143 2.67 7.18 -4.60
N ILE A 144 1.73 8.13 -4.64
CA ILE A 144 1.85 9.33 -5.47
C ILE A 144 3.08 10.11 -5.02
N ASN A 145 3.95 10.46 -5.96
CA ASN A 145 5.23 11.14 -5.73
C ASN A 145 6.27 10.31 -4.95
N VAL A 146 6.09 9.00 -4.80
CA VAL A 146 7.15 8.09 -4.33
C VAL A 146 7.79 7.44 -5.56
N PRO A 147 9.09 7.68 -5.84
CA PRO A 147 9.75 7.05 -6.98
C PRO A 147 9.81 5.53 -6.81
N LEU A 148 9.26 4.77 -7.76
CA LEU A 148 9.26 3.29 -7.66
C LEU A 148 10.66 2.70 -7.59
N ILE A 149 11.62 3.26 -8.33
CA ILE A 149 13.03 2.83 -8.29
C ILE A 149 13.65 2.95 -6.90
N LEU A 150 13.09 3.79 -6.02
CA LEU A 150 13.52 3.88 -4.63
C LEU A 150 13.10 2.64 -3.86
N LEU A 151 11.93 2.07 -4.16
CA LEU A 151 11.38 0.90 -3.46
C LEU A 151 12.24 -0.35 -3.62
N ASP A 152 13.01 -0.48 -4.70
CA ASP A 152 13.96 -1.58 -4.91
C ASP A 152 15.02 -1.67 -3.80
N ASN A 153 15.29 -0.55 -3.11
CA ASN A 153 16.28 -0.46 -2.05
C ASN A 153 15.66 -0.32 -0.65
N VAL A 154 14.32 -0.27 -0.56
CA VAL A 154 13.61 -0.15 0.71
C VAL A 154 13.49 -1.52 1.36
N THR A 155 13.82 -1.57 2.65
CA THR A 155 13.58 -2.76 3.49
C THR A 155 12.63 -2.46 4.65
N ASN A 156 12.52 -1.20 5.06
CA ASN A 156 11.61 -0.78 6.12
C ASN A 156 10.84 0.48 5.72
N ILE A 157 9.54 0.48 6.02
CA ILE A 157 8.67 1.64 5.88
C ILE A 157 8.13 1.98 7.26
N ASN A 158 8.51 3.14 7.80
CA ASN A 158 7.92 3.68 9.02
C ASN A 158 6.71 4.54 8.67
N ILE A 159 5.59 4.33 9.36
CA ILE A 159 4.33 5.02 9.12
C ILE A 159 3.75 5.52 10.44
N GLU A 160 3.49 6.82 10.54
CA GLU A 160 2.97 7.41 11.77
C GLU A 160 1.75 8.29 11.49
N TYR A 161 0.68 8.13 12.27
CA TYR A 161 -0.45 9.05 12.21
C TYR A 161 -0.18 10.29 13.08
N ILE A 162 -0.17 11.47 12.47
CA ILE A 162 0.05 12.73 13.16
C ILE A 162 -1.30 13.27 13.66
N LYS A 163 -1.45 13.39 14.98
CA LYS A 163 -2.65 13.97 15.58
C LYS A 163 -2.83 15.45 15.22
#